data_AF-A0A957FL62-F1
#
_entry.id   AF-A0A957FL62-F1
#
_cell.length_a   1.000
_cell.length_b   1.000
_cell.length_c   1.000
_cell.angle_alpha   90.00
_cell.angle_beta   90.00
_cell.angle_gamma   90.00
#
_symmetry.space_group_name_H-M   'P 1'
#
loop_
_entity.id
_entity.type
_entity.pdbx_description
1 polymer ?
#
loop_
_entity_poly.entity_id
_entity_poly.type
_entity_poly.pdbx_seq_one_letter_code
_entity_poly.pdbx_strand_id
1 'polypeptide(L)'
;CMECHQGRASKETVDTSIADAGLTTEDLDVVSEDLGFTNIHYYAAAATQYGNIAMGGYEYDGKSYDARFDHVAPYDTCVGCHDAHTLELKLDDCSSCHGSLNTPEDLLNVRFLGSLVDYDGDGNIEEGIYFEIETMRENLYAAMQAYASEISGAALVYDEATYPYFFADANSNGSVDEGEGRYNAWTARLAKAAYNYQVSLKDPGRYAHGGKYVIQLLYDSLEDVNMALSTPIDMTGMHRIDHGHFAGSEEAFRHWDEDGFVSASCAKCHSDMGLPFFLAEGVSVSQEPSNGLNCATCHDNVTTFSRYVVEEVAFPSGAVLSMNDLDSNLCIECHQGRESASSVDARIGDLAPDDPTGGLRFVNVHYFAAGATLLGTEAKGVYEYPGQTYFGRNEHVEQFDTCIECHDSHAQEVVVEVCGICHGNVDTAEDLPNIRFNEEGVYIDWDGDGNLTEGIHDEIATMSDVLYATMQAYAANTEGVDSIVYNAGRYPYFFIDANGDGQLGADEGDGYTTWTPRLLRAAYNYQYVLKDPGAYAHNGKYVVQVLYDTLVDMGADVTGMSRPELPAEPAP
;
A
#
# COMPACT_ATOMS: atom_id res chain seq x y z
N CYS A 1 -15.40 -27.98 -9.76
CA CYS A 1 -15.58 -27.39 -8.42
C CYS A 1 -16.30 -26.05 -8.50
N MET A 2 -15.72 -25.05 -9.18
CA MET A 2 -16.27 -23.68 -9.21
C MET A 2 -17.74 -23.57 -9.65
N GLU A 3 -18.18 -24.28 -10.69
CA GLU A 3 -19.60 -24.30 -11.12
C GLU A 3 -20.60 -24.57 -9.99
N CYS A 4 -20.22 -25.40 -9.00
CA CYS A 4 -21.08 -25.72 -7.86
C CYS A 4 -20.85 -24.81 -6.65
N HIS A 5 -19.66 -24.19 -6.54
CA HIS A 5 -19.20 -23.40 -5.40
C HIS A 5 -19.09 -21.89 -5.70
N GLN A 6 -19.70 -21.42 -6.79
CA GLN A 6 -19.68 -20.02 -7.24
C GLN A 6 -20.63 -19.10 -6.46
N GLY A 7 -21.53 -19.65 -5.63
CA GLY A 7 -22.63 -18.89 -5.04
C GLY A 7 -23.81 -18.68 -6.00
N ARG A 8 -24.75 -17.82 -5.61
CA ARG A 8 -26.00 -17.51 -6.36
C ARG A 8 -26.37 -16.03 -6.38
N ALA A 9 -25.59 -15.19 -5.72
CA ALA A 9 -25.76 -13.75 -5.68
C ALA A 9 -24.38 -13.09 -5.60
N SER A 10 -24.36 -11.80 -5.87
CA SER A 10 -23.20 -10.91 -5.87
C SER A 10 -23.62 -9.52 -5.44
N LYS A 11 -22.67 -8.57 -5.36
CA LYS A 11 -22.96 -7.13 -5.22
C LYS A 11 -24.09 -6.66 -6.14
N GLU A 12 -24.05 -7.02 -7.42
CA GLU A 12 -25.05 -6.61 -8.42
C GLU A 12 -26.48 -7.05 -8.04
N THR A 13 -26.62 -8.22 -7.41
CA THR A 13 -27.93 -8.72 -6.95
C THR A 13 -28.48 -7.85 -5.82
N VAL A 14 -27.62 -7.43 -4.89
CA VAL A 14 -28.00 -6.55 -3.78
C VAL A 14 -28.36 -5.15 -4.29
N ASP A 15 -27.53 -4.58 -5.17
CA ASP A 15 -27.78 -3.26 -5.79
C ASP A 15 -29.10 -3.25 -6.56
N THR A 16 -29.37 -4.31 -7.33
CA THR A 16 -30.65 -4.45 -8.06
C THR A 16 -31.83 -4.50 -7.10
N SER A 17 -31.72 -5.26 -6.00
CA SER A 17 -32.78 -5.35 -4.98
C SER A 17 -33.06 -3.99 -4.32
N ILE A 18 -32.02 -3.21 -4.03
CA ILE A 18 -32.12 -1.85 -3.47
C ILE A 18 -32.79 -0.90 -4.47
N ALA A 19 -32.37 -0.94 -5.74
CA ALA A 19 -32.92 -0.10 -6.81
C ALA A 19 -34.39 -0.45 -7.11
N ASP A 20 -34.75 -1.73 -7.15
CA ASP A 20 -36.13 -2.20 -7.35
C ASP A 20 -37.05 -1.77 -6.20
N ALA A 21 -36.51 -1.66 -4.98
CA ALA A 21 -37.20 -1.09 -3.82
C ALA A 21 -37.32 0.44 -3.84
N GLY A 22 -36.81 1.10 -4.90
CA GLY A 22 -36.90 2.55 -5.12
C GLY A 22 -35.99 3.40 -4.24
N LEU A 23 -34.97 2.79 -3.61
CA LEU A 23 -34.04 3.48 -2.73
C LEU A 23 -32.83 4.03 -3.50
N THR A 24 -32.37 5.22 -3.12
CA THR A 24 -31.18 5.87 -3.68
C THR A 24 -30.06 5.97 -2.63
N THR A 25 -28.92 6.55 -3.01
CA THR A 25 -27.82 6.85 -2.08
C THR A 25 -28.22 7.84 -0.97
N GLU A 26 -29.31 8.58 -1.13
CA GLU A 26 -29.85 9.49 -0.10
C GLU A 26 -30.80 8.76 0.87
N ASP A 27 -31.26 7.54 0.52
CA ASP A 27 -32.27 6.78 1.25
C ASP A 27 -31.66 5.56 1.98
N LEU A 28 -30.35 5.56 2.23
CA LEU A 28 -29.63 4.39 2.76
C LEU A 28 -30.20 3.85 4.07
N ASP A 29 -30.79 4.74 4.87
CA ASP A 29 -31.32 4.47 6.21
C ASP A 29 -32.85 4.41 6.25
N VAL A 30 -33.52 4.44 5.09
CA VAL A 30 -34.98 4.36 4.99
C VAL A 30 -35.41 2.90 4.91
N VAL A 31 -36.35 2.51 5.78
CA VAL A 31 -36.96 1.18 5.75
C VAL A 31 -37.89 1.06 4.54
N SER A 32 -37.71 -0.02 3.76
CA SER A 32 -38.60 -0.35 2.63
C SER A 32 -39.23 -1.73 2.80
N GLU A 33 -40.55 -1.81 2.59
CA GLU A 33 -41.29 -3.07 2.61
C GLU A 33 -41.05 -3.95 1.38
N ASP A 34 -40.53 -3.34 0.31
CA ASP A 34 -40.17 -4.00 -0.95
C ASP A 34 -38.74 -4.58 -0.91
N LEU A 35 -37.95 -4.21 0.11
CA LEU A 35 -36.59 -4.71 0.30
C LEU A 35 -36.56 -5.97 1.18
N GLY A 36 -35.74 -6.93 0.79
CA GLY A 36 -35.54 -8.18 1.53
C GLY A 36 -34.10 -8.67 1.49
N PHE A 37 -33.80 -9.66 2.33
CA PHE A 37 -32.48 -10.26 2.42
C PHE A 37 -32.08 -11.03 1.15
N THR A 38 -30.87 -10.77 0.66
CA THR A 38 -30.24 -11.48 -0.47
C THR A 38 -29.27 -12.53 0.07
N ASN A 39 -29.30 -13.75 -0.48
CA ASN A 39 -28.46 -14.85 0.01
C ASN A 39 -27.48 -15.33 -1.06
N ILE A 40 -26.18 -15.27 -0.78
CA ILE A 40 -25.11 -15.82 -1.64
C ILE A 40 -25.19 -17.34 -1.84
N HIS A 41 -25.93 -18.06 -0.98
CA HIS A 41 -26.01 -19.53 -0.91
C HIS A 41 -24.78 -20.18 -0.27
N TYR A 42 -24.91 -21.44 0.15
CA TYR A 42 -23.90 -22.15 0.93
C TYR A 42 -22.71 -22.63 0.06
N TYR A 43 -21.58 -22.85 0.73
CA TYR A 43 -20.30 -23.32 0.16
C TYR A 43 -19.83 -22.50 -1.05
N ALA A 44 -19.90 -21.17 -0.96
CA ALA A 44 -19.50 -20.24 -2.04
C ALA A 44 -17.97 -20.03 -2.14
N ALA A 45 -17.18 -21.08 -1.91
CA ALA A 45 -15.73 -21.03 -1.80
C ALA A 45 -15.03 -20.46 -3.06
N ALA A 46 -15.58 -20.67 -4.26
CA ALA A 46 -15.00 -20.10 -5.46
C ALA A 46 -15.19 -18.58 -5.53
N ALA A 47 -16.33 -18.07 -5.03
CA ALA A 47 -16.57 -16.63 -4.94
C ALA A 47 -15.61 -15.99 -3.93
N THR A 48 -15.39 -16.65 -2.78
CA THR A 48 -14.40 -16.22 -1.78
C THR A 48 -12.98 -16.25 -2.33
N GLN A 49 -12.59 -17.32 -3.04
CA GLN A 49 -11.23 -17.44 -3.58
C GLN A 49 -10.92 -16.41 -4.66
N TYR A 50 -11.89 -16.09 -5.52
CA TYR A 50 -11.67 -15.15 -6.61
C TYR A 50 -11.86 -13.68 -6.23
N GLY A 51 -12.34 -13.39 -5.00
CA GLY A 51 -12.44 -12.04 -4.45
C GLY A 51 -13.05 -11.04 -5.43
N ASN A 52 -12.35 -9.90 -5.63
CA ASN A 52 -12.72 -8.83 -6.56
C ASN A 52 -12.97 -9.28 -8.01
N ILE A 53 -12.38 -10.40 -8.45
CA ILE A 53 -12.63 -10.91 -9.83
C ILE A 53 -14.05 -11.48 -9.95
N ALA A 54 -14.53 -12.14 -8.89
CA ALA A 54 -15.88 -12.73 -8.87
C ALA A 54 -16.93 -11.79 -8.27
N MET A 55 -16.51 -10.80 -7.47
CA MET A 55 -17.38 -9.87 -6.74
C MET A 55 -18.50 -10.60 -5.97
N GLY A 56 -18.11 -11.70 -5.32
CA GLY A 56 -19.04 -12.54 -4.55
C GLY A 56 -19.62 -11.80 -3.36
N GLY A 57 -18.78 -11.03 -2.67
CA GLY A 57 -19.18 -10.11 -1.61
C GLY A 57 -19.86 -8.85 -2.12
N TYR A 58 -20.42 -8.08 -1.20
CA TYR A 58 -20.83 -6.71 -1.46
C TYR A 58 -19.63 -5.79 -1.25
N GLU A 59 -19.05 -5.36 -2.35
CA GLU A 59 -17.95 -4.40 -2.39
C GLU A 59 -18.50 -2.97 -2.39
N TYR A 60 -17.96 -2.12 -1.53
CA TYR A 60 -18.39 -0.74 -1.36
C TYR A 60 -17.74 0.17 -2.39
N ASP A 61 -18.53 1.10 -2.94
CA ASP A 61 -18.08 1.99 -4.01
C ASP A 61 -16.91 2.86 -3.53
N GLY A 62 -15.87 2.99 -4.38
CA GLY A 62 -14.65 3.75 -4.06
C GLY A 62 -13.65 3.00 -3.18
N LYS A 63 -13.93 1.76 -2.78
CA LYS A 63 -12.98 0.87 -2.12
C LYS A 63 -12.41 -0.12 -3.14
N SER A 64 -11.19 -0.56 -2.90
CA SER A 64 -10.53 -1.64 -3.64
C SER A 64 -10.43 -2.88 -2.77
N TYR A 65 -10.46 -4.06 -3.39
CA TYR A 65 -10.53 -5.35 -2.73
C TYR A 65 -9.46 -6.31 -3.24
N ASP A 66 -9.08 -7.25 -2.38
CA ASP A 66 -8.22 -8.36 -2.76
C ASP A 66 -8.88 -9.13 -3.92
N ALA A 67 -8.07 -9.43 -4.93
CA ALA A 67 -8.50 -10.15 -6.13
C ALA A 67 -8.53 -11.66 -5.84
N ARG A 68 -7.98 -12.47 -6.74
CA ARG A 68 -7.86 -13.91 -6.51
C ARG A 68 -6.81 -14.17 -5.44
N PHE A 69 -7.17 -14.91 -4.40
CA PHE A 69 -6.18 -15.48 -3.50
C PHE A 69 -5.39 -16.56 -4.25
N ASP A 70 -4.13 -16.23 -4.53
CA ASP A 70 -3.18 -17.11 -5.18
C ASP A 70 -2.24 -17.72 -4.14
N HIS A 71 -2.10 -19.04 -4.16
CA HIS A 71 -1.17 -19.76 -3.30
C HIS A 71 0.06 -20.21 -4.10
N VAL A 72 1.18 -20.49 -3.43
CA VAL A 72 2.36 -21.03 -4.11
C VAL A 72 2.04 -22.34 -4.85
N ALA A 73 2.58 -22.51 -6.05
CA ALA A 73 2.49 -23.78 -6.77
C ALA A 73 3.09 -24.92 -5.92
N PRO A 74 2.48 -26.12 -5.84
CA PRO A 74 1.32 -26.64 -6.60
C PRO A 74 -0.06 -26.44 -5.94
N TYR A 75 -0.17 -25.63 -4.88
CA TYR A 75 -1.37 -25.52 -4.05
C TYR A 75 -2.37 -24.44 -4.50
N ASP A 76 -2.20 -23.88 -5.70
CA ASP A 76 -3.04 -22.81 -6.23
C ASP A 76 -4.38 -23.29 -6.85
N THR A 77 -4.78 -24.53 -6.60
CA THR A 77 -6.02 -25.09 -7.17
C THR A 77 -6.81 -25.84 -6.11
N CYS A 78 -8.13 -25.95 -6.27
CA CYS A 78 -8.97 -26.68 -5.30
C CYS A 78 -8.45 -28.11 -5.09
N VAL A 79 -8.02 -28.80 -6.15
CA VAL A 79 -7.48 -30.17 -6.07
C VAL A 79 -6.01 -30.24 -5.64
N GLY A 80 -5.33 -29.09 -5.53
CA GLY A 80 -4.04 -28.96 -4.88
C GLY A 80 -4.21 -29.26 -3.39
N CYS A 81 -5.13 -28.56 -2.73
CA CYS A 81 -5.38 -28.68 -1.29
C CYS A 81 -6.36 -29.80 -0.90
N HIS A 82 -7.30 -30.17 -1.77
CA HIS A 82 -8.32 -31.19 -1.50
C HIS A 82 -8.15 -32.44 -2.37
N ASP A 83 -8.58 -33.59 -1.86
CA ASP A 83 -8.81 -34.77 -2.70
C ASP A 83 -10.00 -34.53 -3.65
N ALA A 84 -9.82 -34.83 -4.93
CA ALA A 84 -10.82 -34.54 -5.95
C ALA A 84 -12.11 -35.39 -5.84
N HIS A 85 -12.12 -36.46 -5.04
CA HIS A 85 -13.25 -37.38 -4.89
C HIS A 85 -13.86 -37.36 -3.48
N THR A 86 -13.05 -37.27 -2.43
CA THR A 86 -13.54 -37.20 -1.04
C THR A 86 -13.73 -35.77 -0.55
N LEU A 87 -13.09 -34.79 -1.20
CA LEU A 87 -12.99 -33.39 -0.77
C LEU A 87 -12.23 -33.20 0.56
N GLU A 88 -11.66 -34.26 1.12
CA GLU A 88 -10.84 -34.17 2.33
C GLU A 88 -9.58 -33.36 2.07
N LEU A 89 -9.17 -32.60 3.09
CA LEU A 89 -7.95 -31.79 3.06
C LEU A 89 -6.71 -32.69 3.12
N LYS A 90 -5.71 -32.35 2.31
CA LYS A 90 -4.41 -33.03 2.31
C LYS A 90 -3.48 -32.42 3.37
N LEU A 91 -3.78 -32.67 4.65
CA LEU A 91 -3.07 -32.03 5.76
C LEU A 91 -1.56 -32.31 5.80
N ASP A 92 -1.13 -33.49 5.33
CA ASP A 92 0.30 -33.83 5.22
C ASP A 92 1.04 -32.88 4.27
N ASP A 93 0.38 -32.47 3.18
CA ASP A 93 0.92 -31.55 2.19
C ASP A 93 1.00 -30.12 2.76
N CYS A 94 -0.02 -29.68 3.49
CA CYS A 94 -0.04 -28.37 4.17
C CYS A 94 1.03 -28.27 5.27
N SER A 95 1.29 -29.38 5.97
CA SER A 95 2.23 -29.44 7.09
C SER A 95 3.70 -29.21 6.68
N SER A 96 4.01 -29.26 5.38
CA SER A 96 5.36 -28.94 4.90
C SER A 96 5.74 -27.48 5.15
N CYS A 97 4.76 -26.58 5.23
CA CYS A 97 4.97 -25.14 5.38
C CYS A 97 4.28 -24.55 6.62
N HIS A 98 3.09 -25.04 6.98
CA HIS A 98 2.25 -24.44 8.05
C HIS A 98 2.40 -25.13 9.41
N GLY A 99 3.54 -25.77 9.67
CA GLY A 99 3.79 -26.48 10.93
C GLY A 99 3.08 -27.83 11.01
N SER A 100 2.89 -28.36 12.21
CA SER A 100 2.34 -29.72 12.40
C SER A 100 0.81 -29.72 12.42
N LEU A 101 0.17 -29.95 11.27
CA LEU A 101 -1.29 -30.03 11.12
C LEU A 101 -1.73 -31.50 11.16
N ASN A 102 -2.43 -31.91 12.21
CA ASN A 102 -2.88 -33.29 12.43
C ASN A 102 -4.39 -33.45 12.18
N THR A 103 -5.17 -32.41 12.40
CA THR A 103 -6.61 -32.39 12.15
C THR A 103 -7.05 -31.14 11.38
N PRO A 104 -8.22 -31.13 10.73
CA PRO A 104 -8.73 -29.94 10.05
C PRO A 104 -8.86 -28.71 10.97
N GLU A 105 -9.13 -28.93 12.25
CA GLU A 105 -9.23 -27.86 13.25
C GLU A 105 -7.89 -27.15 13.51
N ASP A 106 -6.76 -27.82 13.28
CA ASP A 106 -5.44 -27.19 13.41
C ASP A 106 -5.27 -26.02 12.41
N LEU A 107 -5.94 -26.09 11.24
CA LEU A 107 -5.91 -25.03 10.23
C LEU A 107 -6.53 -23.71 10.71
N LEU A 108 -7.41 -23.73 11.71
CA LEU A 108 -8.01 -22.52 12.26
C LEU A 108 -6.97 -21.63 12.94
N ASN A 109 -5.88 -22.22 13.41
CA ASN A 109 -4.77 -21.51 14.06
C ASN A 109 -3.69 -21.06 13.06
N VAL A 110 -3.88 -21.31 11.75
CA VAL A 110 -2.86 -20.97 10.76
C VAL A 110 -2.90 -19.47 10.47
N ARG A 111 -1.77 -18.84 10.76
CA ARG A 111 -1.33 -17.54 10.28
C ARG A 111 0.08 -17.71 9.72
N PHE A 112 0.46 -16.89 8.75
CA PHE A 112 1.78 -16.96 8.13
C PHE A 112 2.37 -15.58 7.91
N LEU A 113 3.65 -15.50 7.55
CA LEU A 113 4.40 -14.23 7.46
C LEU A 113 3.86 -13.25 6.41
N GLY A 114 2.95 -13.68 5.52
CA GLY A 114 2.24 -12.80 4.61
C GLY A 114 1.06 -12.05 5.24
N SER A 115 0.82 -12.21 6.55
CA SER A 115 -0.20 -11.51 7.34
C SER A 115 0.22 -11.30 8.79
N LEU A 116 0.71 -10.09 9.08
CA LEU A 116 1.32 -9.72 10.37
C LEU A 116 0.60 -8.56 11.09
N VAL A 117 -0.56 -8.15 10.58
CA VAL A 117 -1.43 -7.15 11.22
C VAL A 117 -2.46 -7.77 12.16
N ASP A 118 -2.93 -6.97 13.11
CA ASP A 118 -4.08 -7.21 13.98
C ASP A 118 -5.35 -6.72 13.24
N TYR A 119 -6.14 -7.62 12.66
CA TYR A 119 -7.27 -7.20 11.83
C TYR A 119 -8.47 -6.78 12.68
N ASP A 120 -8.72 -7.48 13.78
CA ASP A 120 -9.89 -7.26 14.64
C ASP A 120 -9.67 -6.26 15.78
N GLY A 121 -8.43 -5.86 16.04
CA GLY A 121 -8.04 -4.83 17.00
C GLY A 121 -8.00 -5.31 18.45
N ASP A 122 -7.94 -6.62 18.70
CA ASP A 122 -7.88 -7.19 20.06
C ASP A 122 -6.45 -7.25 20.65
N GLY A 123 -5.44 -6.92 19.84
CA GLY A 123 -4.02 -6.93 20.19
C GLY A 123 -3.31 -8.27 20.00
N ASN A 124 -3.96 -9.28 19.43
CA ASN A 124 -3.44 -10.64 19.27
C ASN A 124 -3.04 -10.96 17.82
N ILE A 125 -1.80 -10.67 17.45
CA ILE A 125 -1.26 -11.05 16.12
C ILE A 125 -0.78 -12.50 16.01
N GLU A 126 -0.94 -13.31 17.07
CA GLU A 126 -0.49 -14.73 17.07
C GLU A 126 -1.58 -15.70 16.63
N GLU A 127 -2.86 -15.31 16.71
CA GLU A 127 -3.96 -16.18 16.34
C GLU A 127 -4.11 -16.38 14.82
N GLY A 128 -4.80 -17.44 14.44
CA GLY A 128 -5.06 -17.72 13.03
C GLY A 128 -6.07 -16.75 12.42
N ILE A 129 -5.98 -16.55 11.10
CA ILE A 129 -6.89 -15.67 10.33
C ILE A 129 -8.37 -16.04 10.50
N TYR A 130 -8.66 -17.28 10.91
CA TYR A 130 -10.01 -17.67 11.26
C TYR A 130 -10.59 -16.84 12.41
N PHE A 131 -9.81 -16.63 13.49
CA PHE A 131 -10.28 -15.98 14.72
C PHE A 131 -10.46 -14.48 14.52
N GLU A 132 -9.55 -13.83 13.80
CA GLU A 132 -9.70 -12.46 13.28
C GLU A 132 -11.07 -12.27 12.60
N ILE A 133 -11.43 -13.18 11.67
CA ILE A 133 -12.72 -13.12 10.97
C ILE A 133 -13.89 -13.35 11.92
N GLU A 134 -13.75 -14.21 12.94
CA GLU A 134 -14.81 -14.47 13.92
C GLU A 134 -15.09 -13.21 14.76
N THR A 135 -14.08 -12.58 15.34
CA THR A 135 -14.23 -11.36 16.13
C THR A 135 -14.79 -10.21 15.30
N MET A 136 -14.28 -9.99 14.08
CA MET A 136 -14.83 -8.98 13.16
C MET A 136 -16.30 -9.25 12.82
N ARG A 137 -16.67 -10.52 12.66
CA ARG A 137 -18.05 -10.91 12.41
C ARG A 137 -18.94 -10.68 13.63
N GLU A 138 -18.45 -10.91 14.84
CA GLU A 138 -19.14 -10.56 16.09
C GLU A 138 -19.37 -9.04 16.21
N ASN A 139 -18.34 -8.25 15.91
CA ASN A 139 -18.42 -6.78 15.89
C ASN A 139 -19.42 -6.27 14.86
N LEU A 140 -19.39 -6.80 13.62
CA LEU A 140 -20.38 -6.47 12.59
C LEU A 140 -21.80 -6.85 13.02
N TYR A 141 -21.99 -8.04 13.61
CA TYR A 141 -23.31 -8.45 14.06
C TYR A 141 -23.84 -7.55 15.17
N ALA A 142 -23.02 -7.19 16.14
CA ALA A 142 -23.38 -6.26 17.20
C ALA A 142 -23.80 -4.89 16.63
N ALA A 143 -23.04 -4.36 15.65
CA ALA A 143 -23.38 -3.14 14.94
C ALA A 143 -24.71 -3.26 14.18
N MET A 144 -24.94 -4.38 13.49
CA MET A 144 -26.20 -4.66 12.79
C MET A 144 -27.39 -4.72 13.75
N GLN A 145 -27.25 -5.35 14.92
CA GLN A 145 -28.31 -5.41 15.93
C GLN A 145 -28.62 -4.04 16.52
N ALA A 146 -27.59 -3.24 16.80
CA ALA A 146 -27.73 -1.85 17.25
C ALA A 146 -28.44 -1.01 16.19
N TYR A 147 -28.00 -1.11 14.93
CA TYR A 147 -28.57 -0.38 13.80
C TYR A 147 -30.03 -0.75 13.57
N ALA A 148 -30.35 -2.04 13.56
CA ALA A 148 -31.71 -2.54 13.39
C ALA A 148 -32.65 -1.97 14.48
N SER A 149 -32.15 -1.87 15.71
CA SER A 149 -32.92 -1.35 16.85
C SER A 149 -33.07 0.18 16.82
N GLU A 150 -31.98 0.91 16.55
CA GLU A 150 -31.92 2.37 16.60
C GLU A 150 -32.51 3.04 15.35
N ILE A 151 -32.18 2.52 14.17
CA ILE A 151 -32.44 3.14 12.87
C ILE A 151 -33.61 2.48 12.17
N SER A 152 -33.58 1.15 12.03
CA SER A 152 -34.68 0.41 11.38
C SER A 152 -35.93 0.33 12.26
N GLY A 153 -35.80 0.51 13.57
CA GLY A 153 -36.90 0.48 14.54
C GLY A 153 -37.45 -0.91 14.85
N ALA A 154 -36.72 -1.97 14.49
CA ALA A 154 -37.07 -3.37 14.77
C ALA A 154 -35.82 -4.19 15.04
N ALA A 155 -35.76 -4.87 16.19
CA ALA A 155 -34.63 -5.71 16.56
C ALA A 155 -34.48 -6.93 15.63
N LEU A 156 -33.23 -7.32 15.39
CA LEU A 156 -32.81 -8.32 14.42
C LEU A 156 -32.15 -9.49 15.15
N VAL A 157 -32.49 -10.72 14.75
CA VAL A 157 -31.76 -11.93 15.12
C VAL A 157 -31.42 -12.76 13.89
N TYR A 158 -30.21 -13.33 13.88
CA TYR A 158 -29.74 -14.29 12.90
C TYR A 158 -29.85 -15.73 13.42
N ASP A 159 -30.34 -16.65 12.59
CA ASP A 159 -30.31 -18.09 12.81
C ASP A 159 -29.77 -18.80 11.57
N GLU A 160 -28.61 -19.43 11.71
CA GLU A 160 -27.94 -20.13 10.61
C GLU A 160 -28.74 -21.33 10.07
N ALA A 161 -29.54 -21.98 10.93
CA ALA A 161 -30.21 -23.22 10.62
C ALA A 161 -31.59 -23.03 9.95
N THR A 162 -32.17 -21.84 10.05
CA THR A 162 -33.56 -21.60 9.65
C THR A 162 -33.66 -20.52 8.57
N TYR A 163 -34.14 -20.89 7.38
CA TYR A 163 -34.49 -19.90 6.35
C TYR A 163 -35.67 -19.02 6.80
N PRO A 164 -35.63 -17.68 6.65
CA PRO A 164 -34.72 -16.88 5.79
C PRO A 164 -33.49 -16.30 6.49
N TYR A 165 -32.99 -16.95 7.54
CA TYR A 165 -31.81 -16.60 8.35
C TYR A 165 -31.97 -15.38 9.25
N PHE A 166 -32.66 -14.34 8.80
CA PHE A 166 -32.90 -13.13 9.60
C PHE A 166 -34.37 -13.02 10.02
N PHE A 167 -34.60 -12.85 11.33
CA PHE A 167 -35.91 -12.79 11.96
C PHE A 167 -36.06 -11.51 12.78
N ALA A 168 -37.31 -11.10 12.99
CA ALA A 168 -37.63 -10.03 13.93
C ALA A 168 -37.54 -10.57 15.36
N ASP A 169 -36.66 -9.98 16.17
CA ASP A 169 -36.45 -10.33 17.58
C ASP A 169 -37.34 -9.45 18.45
N ALA A 170 -38.63 -9.76 18.50
CA ALA A 170 -39.65 -8.89 19.07
C ALA A 170 -39.48 -8.69 20.58
N ASN A 171 -38.80 -9.63 21.25
CA ASN A 171 -38.53 -9.56 22.69
C ASN A 171 -37.07 -9.19 23.02
N SER A 172 -36.22 -9.01 22.01
CA SER A 172 -34.81 -8.63 22.13
C SER A 172 -33.99 -9.60 22.97
N ASN A 173 -34.24 -10.91 22.84
CA ASN A 173 -33.52 -11.95 23.58
C ASN A 173 -32.38 -12.59 22.79
N GLY A 174 -32.18 -12.20 21.52
CA GLY A 174 -31.14 -12.72 20.65
C GLY A 174 -31.37 -14.17 20.19
N SER A 175 -32.60 -14.67 20.21
CA SER A 175 -32.98 -16.02 19.77
C SER A 175 -34.27 -15.99 18.97
N VAL A 176 -34.43 -16.91 18.02
CA VAL A 176 -35.68 -17.04 17.25
C VAL A 176 -36.71 -17.80 18.08
N ASP A 177 -37.80 -17.12 18.46
CA ASP A 177 -38.88 -17.70 19.26
C ASP A 177 -40.14 -18.07 18.46
N GLU A 178 -40.98 -18.92 19.05
CA GLU A 178 -42.28 -19.27 18.48
C GLU A 178 -43.17 -18.03 18.29
N GLY A 179 -43.48 -17.72 17.03
CA GLY A 179 -44.31 -16.56 16.66
C GLY A 179 -43.51 -15.40 16.09
N GLU A 180 -42.19 -15.44 16.13
CA GLU A 180 -41.32 -14.48 15.46
C GLU A 180 -41.21 -14.78 13.96
N GLY A 181 -41.44 -13.74 13.15
CA GLY A 181 -41.47 -13.84 11.69
C GLY A 181 -40.15 -13.40 11.06
N ARG A 182 -40.09 -13.51 9.73
CA ARG A 182 -38.97 -12.96 8.94
C ARG A 182 -38.74 -11.48 9.28
N TYR A 183 -37.48 -11.06 9.29
CA TYR A 183 -37.16 -9.64 9.40
C TYR A 183 -37.66 -8.89 8.15
N ASN A 184 -38.31 -7.75 8.36
CA ASN A 184 -38.94 -6.95 7.29
C ASN A 184 -38.67 -5.44 7.37
N ALA A 185 -37.85 -4.98 8.31
CA ALA A 185 -37.48 -3.57 8.44
C ALA A 185 -36.13 -3.28 7.74
N TRP A 186 -35.97 -3.77 6.51
CA TRP A 186 -34.71 -3.64 5.77
C TRP A 186 -34.50 -2.20 5.28
N THR A 187 -33.31 -1.67 5.56
CA THR A 187 -32.75 -0.49 4.90
C THR A 187 -31.70 -0.93 3.89
N ALA A 188 -31.34 -0.07 2.94
CA ALA A 188 -30.28 -0.39 1.98
C ALA A 188 -28.94 -0.65 2.69
N ARG A 189 -28.59 0.14 3.71
CA ARG A 189 -27.37 -0.05 4.52
C ARG A 189 -27.34 -1.40 5.22
N LEU A 190 -28.43 -1.76 5.92
CA LEU A 190 -28.51 -3.04 6.63
C LEU A 190 -28.51 -4.24 5.67
N ALA A 191 -29.11 -4.11 4.49
CA ALA A 191 -29.10 -5.18 3.48
C ALA A 191 -27.68 -5.47 2.95
N LYS A 192 -26.86 -4.44 2.74
CA LYS A 192 -25.44 -4.59 2.33
C LYS A 192 -24.63 -5.29 3.41
N ALA A 193 -24.72 -4.82 4.66
CA ALA A 193 -24.03 -5.42 5.80
C ALA A 193 -24.46 -6.87 6.06
N ALA A 194 -25.77 -7.14 6.04
CA ALA A 194 -26.30 -8.49 6.23
C ALA A 194 -25.86 -9.46 5.13
N TYR A 195 -25.70 -8.97 3.89
CA TYR A 195 -25.15 -9.76 2.80
C TYR A 195 -23.72 -10.18 3.09
N ASN A 196 -22.82 -9.25 3.44
CA ASN A 196 -21.43 -9.57 3.77
C ASN A 196 -21.29 -10.45 5.02
N TYR A 197 -22.12 -10.21 6.04
CA TYR A 197 -22.23 -11.10 7.20
C TYR A 197 -22.55 -12.54 6.78
N GLN A 198 -23.53 -12.72 5.90
CA GLN A 198 -23.84 -14.04 5.33
C GLN A 198 -22.69 -14.61 4.50
N VAL A 199 -22.03 -13.81 3.65
CA VAL A 199 -20.88 -14.25 2.85
C VAL A 199 -19.78 -14.84 3.74
N SER A 200 -19.47 -14.16 4.86
CA SER A 200 -18.50 -14.64 5.86
C SER A 200 -18.88 -15.98 6.53
N LEU A 201 -20.13 -16.41 6.45
CA LEU A 201 -20.61 -17.66 7.06
C LEU A 201 -20.72 -18.80 6.05
N LYS A 202 -20.86 -18.49 4.76
CA LYS A 202 -21.22 -19.48 3.74
C LYS A 202 -20.03 -20.08 3.00
N ASP A 203 -18.81 -19.77 3.41
CA ASP A 203 -17.63 -20.58 3.13
C ASP A 203 -16.96 -21.01 4.46
N PRO A 204 -17.00 -22.30 4.83
CA PRO A 204 -16.30 -22.78 6.02
C PRO A 204 -14.77 -22.63 5.93
N GLY A 205 -14.20 -22.65 4.73
CA GLY A 205 -12.76 -22.53 4.47
C GLY A 205 -12.31 -21.10 4.17
N ARG A 206 -13.17 -20.11 4.40
CA ARG A 206 -12.95 -18.70 4.00
C ARG A 206 -11.59 -18.12 4.38
N TYR A 207 -11.07 -18.49 5.56
CA TYR A 207 -9.79 -18.04 6.09
C TYR A 207 -8.59 -18.54 5.25
N ALA A 208 -8.75 -19.68 4.57
CA ALA A 208 -7.75 -20.28 3.68
C ALA A 208 -8.05 -20.06 2.19
N HIS A 209 -9.30 -19.77 1.82
CA HIS A 209 -9.67 -19.49 0.44
C HIS A 209 -9.50 -18.03 0.05
N GLY A 210 -9.69 -17.07 0.97
CA GLY A 210 -9.65 -15.64 0.67
C GLY A 210 -9.85 -14.79 1.91
N GLY A 211 -9.14 -15.11 3.01
CA GLY A 211 -9.37 -14.53 4.32
C GLY A 211 -9.32 -13.00 4.33
N LYS A 212 -8.32 -12.42 3.64
CA LYS A 212 -8.15 -10.96 3.49
C LYS A 212 -9.34 -10.29 2.80
N TYR A 213 -9.86 -10.90 1.73
CA TYR A 213 -11.06 -10.41 1.05
C TYR A 213 -12.27 -10.39 2.01
N VAL A 214 -12.46 -11.46 2.79
CA VAL A 214 -13.55 -11.52 3.79
C VAL A 214 -13.37 -10.48 4.90
N ILE A 215 -12.15 -10.28 5.38
CA ILE A 215 -11.81 -9.22 6.34
C ILE A 215 -12.20 -7.84 5.80
N GLN A 216 -11.83 -7.51 4.55
CA GLN A 216 -12.17 -6.24 3.91
C GLN A 216 -13.69 -6.03 3.82
N LEU A 217 -14.45 -7.07 3.45
CA LEU A 217 -15.90 -7.02 3.41
C LEU A 217 -16.53 -6.76 4.79
N LEU A 218 -16.01 -7.42 5.83
CA LEU A 218 -16.50 -7.25 7.20
C LEU A 218 -16.15 -5.86 7.76
N TYR A 219 -14.91 -5.41 7.52
CA TYR A 219 -14.44 -4.08 7.90
C TYR A 219 -15.31 -2.98 7.28
N ASP A 220 -15.49 -3.03 5.97
CA ASP A 220 -16.23 -1.98 5.25
C ASP A 220 -17.74 -2.01 5.59
N SER A 221 -18.31 -3.20 5.84
CA SER A 221 -19.68 -3.29 6.34
C SER A 221 -19.84 -2.74 7.76
N LEU A 222 -18.85 -2.92 8.62
CA LEU A 222 -18.86 -2.35 9.97
C LEU A 222 -18.70 -0.84 9.92
N GLU A 223 -17.77 -0.33 9.10
CA GLU A 223 -17.58 1.10 8.84
C GLU A 223 -18.89 1.75 8.34
N ASP A 224 -19.52 1.15 7.33
CA ASP A 224 -20.76 1.65 6.74
C ASP A 224 -21.92 1.70 7.74
N VAL A 225 -22.12 0.64 8.54
CA VAL A 225 -23.15 0.61 9.59
C VAL A 225 -22.86 1.63 10.69
N ASN A 226 -21.59 1.75 11.12
CA ASN A 226 -21.15 2.67 12.16
C ASN A 226 -21.46 4.14 11.84
N MET A 227 -21.47 4.54 10.57
CA MET A 227 -21.80 5.92 10.15
C MET A 227 -23.19 6.40 10.62
N ALA A 228 -24.13 5.48 10.82
CA ALA A 228 -25.51 5.81 11.20
C ALA A 228 -25.79 5.65 12.71
N LEU A 229 -24.89 5.01 13.46
CA LEU A 229 -25.11 4.72 14.88
C LEU A 229 -24.84 5.95 15.76
N SER A 230 -25.67 6.15 16.78
CA SER A 230 -25.38 7.15 17.82
C SER A 230 -24.15 6.81 18.66
N THR A 231 -23.84 5.52 18.81
CA THR A 231 -22.65 4.99 19.50
C THR A 231 -22.01 3.92 18.62
N PRO A 232 -21.06 4.29 17.75
CA PRO A 232 -20.36 3.35 16.88
C PRO A 232 -19.56 2.29 17.67
N ILE A 233 -19.38 1.12 17.07
CA ILE A 233 -18.38 0.14 17.53
C ILE A 233 -16.99 0.74 17.30
N ASP A 234 -16.11 0.64 18.28
CA ASP A 234 -14.73 1.14 18.17
C ASP A 234 -13.95 0.29 17.17
N MET A 235 -13.32 0.96 16.19
CA MET A 235 -12.49 0.33 15.16
C MET A 235 -11.05 0.85 15.22
N THR A 236 -10.67 1.63 16.24
CA THR A 236 -9.37 2.34 16.29
C THR A 236 -8.16 1.40 16.20
N GLY A 237 -8.27 0.16 16.69
CA GLY A 237 -7.21 -0.85 16.61
C GLY A 237 -7.31 -1.80 15.41
N MET A 238 -8.39 -1.75 14.63
CA MET A 238 -8.64 -2.69 13.55
C MET A 238 -7.84 -2.33 12.29
N HIS A 239 -7.37 -3.34 11.56
CA HIS A 239 -6.74 -3.17 10.26
C HIS A 239 -7.59 -3.76 9.15
N ARG A 240 -7.76 -3.02 8.05
CA ARG A 240 -8.50 -3.47 6.86
C ARG A 240 -7.64 -4.31 5.91
N ILE A 241 -6.36 -3.94 5.80
CA ILE A 241 -5.42 -4.43 4.78
C ILE A 241 -4.13 -4.90 5.44
N ASP A 242 -3.39 -5.72 4.71
CA ASP A 242 -2.05 -6.16 5.13
C ASP A 242 -0.97 -5.11 4.83
N HIS A 243 0.27 -5.41 5.20
CA HIS A 243 1.40 -4.55 4.89
C HIS A 243 1.84 -4.66 3.42
N GLY A 244 2.10 -3.51 2.79
CA GLY A 244 2.91 -3.34 1.59
C GLY A 244 2.71 -4.41 0.51
N HIS A 245 3.75 -5.19 0.23
CA HIS A 245 3.78 -6.24 -0.80
C HIS A 245 2.65 -7.28 -0.70
N PHE A 246 2.05 -7.48 0.48
CA PHE A 246 0.95 -8.43 0.70
C PHE A 246 -0.43 -7.76 0.74
N ALA A 247 -0.51 -6.45 0.49
CA ALA A 247 -1.73 -5.67 0.40
C ALA A 247 -2.27 -5.70 -1.04
N GLY A 248 -2.84 -6.85 -1.44
CA GLY A 248 -3.28 -7.08 -2.82
C GLY A 248 -4.31 -6.06 -3.33
N SER A 249 -5.15 -5.50 -2.46
CA SER A 249 -6.12 -4.46 -2.80
C SER A 249 -5.52 -3.09 -3.16
N GLU A 250 -4.22 -2.86 -2.95
CA GLU A 250 -3.62 -1.54 -3.16
C GLU A 250 -3.36 -1.22 -4.64
N GLU A 251 -3.29 0.09 -4.95
CA GLU A 251 -3.07 0.61 -6.32
C GLU A 251 -1.81 0.02 -6.97
N ALA A 252 -0.79 -0.30 -6.16
CA ALA A 252 0.43 -0.96 -6.62
C ALA A 252 0.17 -2.30 -7.34
N PHE A 253 -0.98 -2.95 -7.15
CA PHE A 253 -1.33 -4.22 -7.79
C PHE A 253 -2.64 -4.17 -8.57
N ARG A 254 -3.48 -3.14 -8.34
CA ARG A 254 -4.81 -3.01 -8.95
C ARG A 254 -4.87 -2.06 -10.15
N HIS A 255 -3.80 -1.30 -10.41
CA HIS A 255 -3.73 -0.38 -11.54
C HIS A 255 -4.08 -1.03 -12.89
N TRP A 256 -3.76 -2.31 -13.08
CA TRP A 256 -3.93 -3.05 -14.33
C TRP A 256 -5.18 -3.93 -14.39
N ASP A 257 -6.09 -3.82 -13.42
CA ASP A 257 -7.29 -4.68 -13.38
C ASP A 257 -8.15 -4.51 -14.65
N GLU A 258 -8.30 -3.28 -15.16
CA GLU A 258 -9.04 -3.02 -16.42
C GLU A 258 -8.27 -3.48 -17.67
N ASP A 259 -6.94 -3.41 -17.64
CA ASP A 259 -6.07 -3.83 -18.75
C ASP A 259 -5.99 -5.37 -18.86
N GLY A 260 -6.16 -6.06 -17.73
CA GLY A 260 -6.05 -7.50 -17.60
C GLY A 260 -4.61 -8.03 -17.66
N PHE A 261 -3.61 -7.15 -17.70
CA PHE A 261 -2.19 -7.54 -17.63
C PHE A 261 -1.32 -6.38 -17.12
N VAL A 262 -0.35 -6.72 -16.28
CA VAL A 262 0.71 -5.81 -15.86
C VAL A 262 1.70 -5.65 -17.01
N SER A 263 1.90 -4.42 -17.49
CA SER A 263 2.80 -4.16 -18.62
C SER A 263 4.24 -4.61 -18.35
N ALA A 264 4.98 -4.99 -19.41
CA ALA A 264 6.38 -5.42 -19.29
C ALA A 264 7.28 -4.47 -18.50
N SER A 265 7.10 -3.16 -18.61
CA SER A 265 7.89 -2.18 -17.88
C SER A 265 7.59 -2.08 -16.39
N CYS A 266 6.49 -2.66 -15.94
CA CYS A 266 6.01 -2.62 -14.55
C CYS A 266 6.01 -4.00 -13.89
N ALA A 267 5.89 -5.06 -14.69
CA ALA A 267 5.70 -6.43 -14.21
C ALA A 267 6.78 -6.89 -13.22
N LYS A 268 8.05 -6.47 -13.39
CA LYS A 268 9.15 -6.89 -12.50
C LYS A 268 8.81 -6.71 -11.01
N CYS A 269 8.12 -5.63 -10.64
CA CYS A 269 7.88 -5.25 -9.26
C CYS A 269 6.41 -5.22 -8.86
N HIS A 270 5.51 -5.38 -9.83
CA HIS A 270 4.06 -5.30 -9.64
C HIS A 270 3.33 -6.58 -10.06
N SER A 271 4.06 -7.69 -10.15
CA SER A 271 3.49 -9.02 -10.34
C SER A 271 4.32 -10.04 -9.58
N ASP A 272 3.68 -11.13 -9.16
CA ASP A 272 4.29 -12.19 -8.36
C ASP A 272 5.45 -12.92 -9.10
N MET A 273 5.33 -13.12 -10.40
CA MET A 273 6.31 -13.83 -11.24
C MET A 273 7.24 -12.91 -12.04
N GLY A 274 7.04 -11.59 -11.97
CA GLY A 274 7.82 -10.62 -12.74
C GLY A 274 9.31 -10.61 -12.39
N LEU A 275 9.65 -10.55 -11.11
CA LEU A 275 11.03 -10.59 -10.63
C LEU A 275 11.70 -11.95 -10.94
N PRO A 276 11.11 -13.11 -10.59
CA PRO A 276 11.66 -14.41 -10.99
C PRO A 276 11.95 -14.53 -12.48
N PHE A 277 11.04 -14.06 -13.33
CA PHE A 277 11.24 -14.06 -14.78
C PHE A 277 12.40 -13.16 -15.20
N PHE A 278 12.48 -11.94 -14.65
CA PHE A 278 13.57 -11.02 -14.92
C PHE A 278 14.93 -11.60 -14.53
N LEU A 279 15.04 -12.23 -13.36
CA LEU A 279 16.29 -12.85 -12.90
C LEU A 279 16.71 -14.04 -13.77
N ALA A 280 15.75 -14.80 -14.31
CA ALA A 280 16.03 -15.94 -15.18
C ALA A 280 16.44 -15.52 -16.61
N GLU A 281 15.79 -14.50 -17.17
CA GLU A 281 15.87 -14.18 -18.60
C GLU A 281 16.59 -12.84 -18.89
N GLY A 282 16.81 -12.00 -17.88
CA GLY A 282 17.41 -10.66 -18.01
C GLY A 282 16.52 -9.63 -18.70
N VAL A 283 15.25 -9.94 -18.91
CA VAL A 283 14.26 -9.07 -19.55
C VAL A 283 12.91 -9.17 -18.85
N SER A 284 12.12 -8.11 -18.91
CA SER A 284 10.74 -8.11 -18.40
C SER A 284 9.73 -8.25 -19.54
N VAL A 285 8.67 -8.99 -19.29
CA VAL A 285 7.52 -9.17 -20.20
C VAL A 285 6.22 -8.91 -19.43
N SER A 286 5.12 -8.69 -20.14
CA SER A 286 3.82 -8.53 -19.48
C SER A 286 3.46 -9.79 -18.69
N GLN A 287 2.82 -9.60 -17.54
CA GLN A 287 2.37 -10.67 -16.64
C GLN A 287 0.88 -10.50 -16.33
N GLU A 288 0.22 -11.56 -15.88
CA GLU A 288 -1.12 -11.47 -15.33
C GLU A 288 -1.10 -10.64 -14.02
N PRO A 289 -2.16 -9.89 -13.69
CA PRO A 289 -2.25 -9.21 -12.40
C PRO A 289 -2.32 -10.24 -11.25
N SER A 290 -1.50 -10.05 -10.23
CA SER A 290 -1.44 -10.91 -9.04
C SER A 290 -2.03 -10.22 -7.82
N ASN A 291 -2.44 -10.96 -6.80
CA ASN A 291 -2.95 -10.37 -5.56
C ASN A 291 -1.82 -9.97 -4.59
N GLY A 292 -1.04 -8.97 -4.98
CA GLY A 292 0.20 -8.61 -4.31
C GLY A 292 1.40 -9.42 -4.85
N LEU A 293 2.54 -9.32 -4.16
CA LEU A 293 3.64 -10.26 -4.33
C LEU A 293 3.37 -11.51 -3.48
N ASN A 294 4.02 -12.62 -3.82
CA ASN A 294 3.91 -13.86 -3.05
C ASN A 294 5.29 -14.38 -2.64
N CYS A 295 5.30 -15.49 -1.89
CA CYS A 295 6.55 -16.06 -1.39
C CYS A 295 7.55 -16.37 -2.52
N ALA A 296 7.05 -16.84 -3.67
CA ALA A 296 7.88 -17.24 -4.81
C ALA A 296 8.47 -16.05 -5.58
N THR A 297 8.03 -14.82 -5.30
CA THR A 297 8.65 -13.60 -5.85
C THR A 297 10.09 -13.44 -5.38
N CYS A 298 10.35 -13.71 -4.09
CA CYS A 298 11.68 -13.56 -3.48
C CYS A 298 12.35 -14.90 -3.18
N HIS A 299 11.57 -15.97 -2.96
CA HIS A 299 12.08 -17.29 -2.66
C HIS A 299 12.16 -18.18 -3.90
N ASP A 300 13.36 -18.69 -4.21
CA ASP A 300 13.57 -19.65 -5.30
C ASP A 300 13.09 -21.06 -4.92
N ASN A 301 12.94 -21.32 -3.61
CA ASN A 301 12.36 -22.53 -3.07
C ASN A 301 11.56 -22.22 -1.81
N VAL A 302 10.24 -22.38 -1.89
CA VAL A 302 9.29 -22.09 -0.80
C VAL A 302 9.13 -23.24 0.21
N THR A 303 9.85 -24.35 0.05
CA THR A 303 9.91 -25.44 1.03
C THR A 303 11.15 -25.33 1.91
N THR A 304 12.29 -24.95 1.33
CA THR A 304 13.53 -24.67 2.09
C THR A 304 13.69 -23.20 2.46
N PHE A 305 12.80 -22.34 1.96
CA PHE A 305 12.85 -20.88 2.09
C PHE A 305 14.16 -20.25 1.63
N SER A 306 14.83 -20.86 0.64
CA SER A 306 15.96 -20.19 -0.01
C SER A 306 15.46 -19.06 -0.91
N ARG A 307 16.33 -18.07 -1.13
CA ARG A 307 16.03 -16.84 -1.89
C ARG A 307 16.85 -16.79 -3.17
N TYR A 308 16.35 -16.06 -4.16
CA TYR A 308 17.13 -15.81 -5.36
C TYR A 308 18.44 -15.08 -5.00
N VAL A 309 19.51 -15.43 -5.70
CA VAL A 309 20.83 -14.83 -5.51
C VAL A 309 21.01 -13.69 -6.52
N VAL A 310 21.20 -12.48 -6.01
CA VAL A 310 21.50 -11.28 -6.80
C VAL A 310 22.85 -10.73 -6.35
N GLU A 311 23.86 -10.82 -7.21
CA GLU A 311 25.23 -10.39 -6.88
C GLU A 311 25.43 -8.89 -7.06
N GLU A 312 24.79 -8.31 -8.07
CA GLU A 312 24.86 -6.90 -8.46
C GLU A 312 23.60 -6.47 -9.21
N VAL A 313 23.26 -5.18 -9.16
CA VAL A 313 22.06 -4.60 -9.76
C VAL A 313 22.45 -3.46 -10.71
N ALA A 314 21.82 -3.43 -11.89
CA ALA A 314 22.01 -2.38 -12.88
C ALA A 314 21.04 -1.21 -12.65
N PHE A 315 21.58 -0.05 -12.31
CA PHE A 315 20.83 1.17 -12.05
C PHE A 315 20.51 1.94 -13.34
N PRO A 316 19.45 2.79 -13.34
CA PRO A 316 19.12 3.64 -14.49
C PRO A 316 20.24 4.59 -14.94
N SER A 317 21.23 4.87 -14.08
CA SER A 317 22.43 5.66 -14.43
C SER A 317 23.43 4.91 -15.30
N GLY A 318 23.24 3.60 -15.48
CA GLY A 318 24.18 2.69 -16.14
C GLY A 318 25.26 2.12 -15.20
N ALA A 319 25.25 2.51 -13.92
CA ALA A 319 26.07 1.89 -12.90
C ALA A 319 25.59 0.44 -12.62
N VAL A 320 26.54 -0.45 -12.34
CA VAL A 320 26.26 -1.80 -11.85
C VAL A 320 26.88 -1.88 -10.47
N LEU A 321 26.06 -2.00 -9.44
CA LEU A 321 26.43 -1.81 -8.04
C LEU A 321 25.99 -3.00 -7.19
N SER A 322 26.63 -3.16 -6.04
CA SER A 322 26.29 -4.19 -5.07
C SER A 322 26.32 -3.61 -3.66
N MET A 323 25.38 -4.03 -2.83
CA MET A 323 25.37 -3.75 -1.40
C MET A 323 26.36 -4.63 -0.63
N ASN A 324 27.06 -5.55 -1.29
CA ASN A 324 27.84 -6.63 -0.69
C ASN A 324 27.01 -7.55 0.22
N ASP A 325 25.69 -7.54 0.02
CA ASP A 325 24.70 -8.38 0.68
C ASP A 325 23.67 -8.83 -0.36
N LEU A 326 23.44 -10.14 -0.46
CA LEU A 326 22.62 -10.74 -1.51
C LEU A 326 21.13 -10.38 -1.33
N ASP A 327 20.69 -10.22 -0.08
CA ASP A 327 19.28 -9.93 0.23
C ASP A 327 18.95 -8.47 -0.10
N SER A 328 19.82 -7.55 0.28
CA SER A 328 19.70 -6.13 -0.08
C SER A 328 19.72 -5.93 -1.59
N ASN A 329 20.56 -6.68 -2.32
CA ASN A 329 20.57 -6.65 -3.78
C ASN A 329 19.24 -7.13 -4.38
N LEU A 330 18.60 -8.14 -3.78
CA LEU A 330 17.27 -8.59 -4.20
C LEU A 330 16.21 -7.50 -3.98
N CYS A 331 16.26 -6.77 -2.87
CA CYS A 331 15.34 -5.67 -2.59
C CYS A 331 15.48 -4.51 -3.60
N ILE A 332 16.71 -4.11 -3.90
CA ILE A 332 16.98 -2.95 -4.77
C ILE A 332 16.80 -3.27 -6.27
N GLU A 333 16.51 -4.53 -6.66
CA GLU A 333 16.00 -4.79 -8.01
C GLU A 333 14.74 -3.96 -8.30
N CYS A 334 13.91 -3.75 -7.29
CA CYS A 334 12.71 -2.93 -7.37
C CYS A 334 12.89 -1.55 -6.72
N HIS A 335 13.50 -1.47 -5.55
CA HIS A 335 13.67 -0.22 -4.78
C HIS A 335 14.87 0.64 -5.22
N GLN A 336 15.16 0.70 -6.52
CA GLN A 336 16.25 1.48 -7.11
C GLN A 336 15.80 2.76 -7.85
N GLY A 337 14.49 2.95 -8.02
CA GLY A 337 13.96 3.94 -8.95
C GLY A 337 14.10 3.52 -10.42
N ARG A 338 13.51 4.31 -11.32
CA ARG A 338 13.41 4.04 -12.76
C ARG A 338 14.09 5.08 -13.63
N GLU A 339 14.52 6.19 -13.03
CA GLU A 339 15.22 7.27 -13.73
C GLU A 339 16.43 7.71 -12.90
N SER A 340 17.34 8.46 -13.53
CA SER A 340 18.56 8.98 -12.91
C SER A 340 18.89 10.37 -13.44
N ALA A 341 19.97 10.98 -12.94
CA ALA A 341 20.54 12.20 -13.55
C ALA A 341 20.68 12.09 -15.08
N SER A 342 21.10 10.92 -15.58
CA SER A 342 21.29 10.69 -17.02
C SER A 342 19.99 10.76 -17.82
N SER A 343 18.87 10.35 -17.23
CA SER A 343 17.54 10.44 -17.84
C SER A 343 17.10 11.90 -18.01
N VAL A 344 17.39 12.73 -17.01
CA VAL A 344 17.11 14.17 -17.03
C VAL A 344 17.98 14.86 -18.07
N ASP A 345 19.27 14.58 -18.10
CA ASP A 345 20.20 15.12 -19.10
C ASP A 345 19.78 14.72 -20.53
N ALA A 346 19.42 13.46 -20.74
CA ALA A 346 18.93 12.98 -22.04
C ALA A 346 17.63 13.68 -22.46
N ARG A 347 16.75 14.01 -21.50
CA ARG A 347 15.51 14.74 -21.76
C ARG A 347 15.78 16.20 -22.14
N ILE A 348 16.73 16.85 -21.47
CA ILE A 348 17.08 18.26 -21.67
C ILE A 348 17.89 18.47 -22.96
N GLY A 349 18.85 17.59 -23.24
CA GLY A 349 19.78 17.74 -24.36
C GLY A 349 20.61 19.01 -24.27
N ASP A 350 20.74 19.73 -25.40
CA ASP A 350 21.57 20.94 -25.53
C ASP A 350 20.78 22.24 -25.29
N LEU A 351 19.57 22.16 -24.74
CA LEU A 351 18.74 23.34 -24.48
C LEU A 351 19.41 24.28 -23.46
N ALA A 352 19.22 25.58 -23.65
CA ALA A 352 19.67 26.56 -22.68
C ALA A 352 18.89 26.40 -21.35
N PRO A 353 19.50 26.65 -20.18
CA PRO A 353 18.90 26.36 -18.88
C PRO A 353 17.48 26.91 -18.68
N ASP A 354 17.19 28.08 -19.27
CA ASP A 354 15.95 28.82 -19.08
C ASP A 354 15.11 28.90 -20.36
N ASP A 355 15.32 27.99 -21.33
CA ASP A 355 14.56 27.93 -22.59
C ASP A 355 13.30 27.04 -22.45
N PRO A 356 12.08 27.61 -22.52
CA PRO A 356 10.83 26.85 -22.40
C PRO A 356 10.35 26.22 -23.72
N THR A 357 11.04 26.46 -24.84
CA THR A 357 10.54 26.08 -26.18
C THR A 357 10.81 24.62 -26.56
N GLY A 358 11.48 23.86 -25.69
CA GLY A 358 11.94 22.50 -25.94
C GLY A 358 10.88 21.40 -25.96
N GLY A 359 9.63 21.70 -25.59
CA GLY A 359 8.57 20.69 -25.48
C GLY A 359 8.91 19.60 -24.45
N LEU A 360 9.63 19.98 -23.40
CA LEU A 360 10.06 19.07 -22.35
C LEU A 360 8.86 18.54 -21.58
N ARG A 361 9.00 17.32 -21.04
CA ARG A 361 8.02 16.70 -20.14
C ARG A 361 8.74 16.22 -18.89
N PHE A 362 8.00 16.12 -17.80
CA PHE A 362 8.53 15.65 -16.52
C PHE A 362 9.20 14.26 -16.65
N VAL A 363 10.22 14.03 -15.83
CA VAL A 363 10.93 12.74 -15.67
C VAL A 363 10.64 12.30 -14.24
N ASN A 364 10.07 11.12 -14.06
CA ASN A 364 9.67 10.63 -12.73
C ASN A 364 10.60 9.51 -12.30
N VAL A 365 11.32 9.70 -11.19
CA VAL A 365 12.17 8.64 -10.60
C VAL A 365 11.39 7.37 -10.28
N HIS A 366 10.08 7.45 -10.09
CA HIS A 366 9.24 6.35 -9.62
C HIS A 366 9.59 5.93 -8.19
N TYR A 367 8.59 5.45 -7.46
CA TYR A 367 8.55 5.52 -6.01
C TYR A 367 9.57 4.63 -5.28
N PHE A 368 9.86 4.97 -4.02
CA PHE A 368 10.69 4.19 -3.10
C PHE A 368 12.08 3.84 -3.65
N ALA A 369 12.78 4.83 -4.20
CA ALA A 369 14.14 4.69 -4.74
C ALA A 369 15.23 4.56 -3.65
N ALA A 370 14.93 3.87 -2.56
CA ALA A 370 15.75 3.76 -1.35
C ALA A 370 17.17 3.29 -1.65
N GLY A 371 17.35 2.30 -2.53
CA GLY A 371 18.66 1.81 -2.93
C GLY A 371 19.51 2.86 -3.62
N ALA A 372 18.91 3.68 -4.50
CA ALA A 372 19.63 4.77 -5.16
C ALA A 372 19.97 5.91 -4.19
N THR A 373 19.10 6.19 -3.23
CA THR A 373 19.37 7.17 -2.17
C THR A 373 20.51 6.70 -1.27
N LEU A 374 20.43 5.46 -0.79
CA LEU A 374 21.41 4.84 0.09
C LEU A 374 22.81 4.84 -0.55
N LEU A 375 22.92 4.49 -1.84
CA LEU A 375 24.17 4.45 -2.60
C LEU A 375 24.65 5.85 -3.09
N GLY A 376 23.82 6.88 -2.98
CA GLY A 376 24.17 8.26 -3.29
C GLY A 376 24.78 8.44 -4.70
N THR A 377 25.93 9.12 -4.77
CA THR A 377 26.62 9.43 -6.04
C THR A 377 27.12 8.22 -6.82
N GLU A 378 27.16 7.04 -6.21
CA GLU A 378 27.49 5.80 -6.92
C GLU A 378 26.33 5.39 -7.84
N ALA A 379 25.09 5.50 -7.35
CA ALA A 379 23.88 5.19 -8.12
C ALA A 379 23.38 6.36 -8.97
N LYS A 380 23.63 7.61 -8.55
CA LYS A 380 23.19 8.84 -9.23
C LYS A 380 21.68 8.91 -9.46
N GLY A 381 20.92 8.51 -8.46
CA GLY A 381 19.45 8.53 -8.48
C GLY A 381 18.90 9.95 -8.66
N VAL A 382 19.37 10.91 -7.86
CA VAL A 382 19.03 12.34 -7.97
C VAL A 382 19.75 13.01 -9.15
N TYR A 383 19.34 14.23 -9.50
CA TYR A 383 20.10 15.09 -10.39
C TYR A 383 21.20 15.83 -9.63
N GLU A 384 22.45 15.48 -9.92
CA GLU A 384 23.65 16.10 -9.37
C GLU A 384 24.14 17.27 -10.24
N TYR A 385 24.59 18.34 -9.61
CA TYR A 385 25.00 19.54 -10.33
C TYR A 385 26.47 19.52 -10.76
N PRO A 386 26.79 19.92 -12.02
CA PRO A 386 28.17 19.93 -12.51
C PRO A 386 29.12 20.76 -11.64
N GLY A 387 30.29 20.20 -11.34
CA GLY A 387 31.33 20.86 -10.55
C GLY A 387 31.18 20.71 -9.04
N GLN A 388 30.09 20.11 -8.57
CA GLN A 388 29.90 19.73 -7.17
C GLN A 388 30.37 18.29 -6.91
N THR A 389 30.63 17.98 -5.65
CA THR A 389 30.90 16.62 -5.18
C THR A 389 29.85 16.21 -4.16
N TYR A 390 29.49 14.94 -4.17
CA TYR A 390 28.40 14.39 -3.39
C TYR A 390 28.82 13.14 -2.62
N PHE A 391 28.12 12.84 -1.53
CA PHE A 391 28.30 11.60 -0.78
C PHE A 391 27.95 10.36 -1.63
N GLY A 392 28.75 9.31 -1.47
CA GLY A 392 28.45 7.97 -2.00
C GLY A 392 27.54 7.20 -1.07
N ARG A 393 27.75 5.89 -0.98
CA ARG A 393 27.01 5.04 -0.05
C ARG A 393 27.06 5.60 1.37
N ASN A 394 25.90 5.72 2.00
CA ASN A 394 25.81 5.96 3.44
C ASN A 394 26.13 4.66 4.17
N GLU A 395 27.33 4.56 4.72
CA GLU A 395 27.71 3.45 5.59
C GLU A 395 27.18 3.71 7.00
N HIS A 396 26.35 2.80 7.48
CA HIS A 396 25.96 2.76 8.88
C HIS A 396 26.88 1.79 9.66
N VAL A 397 26.65 1.62 10.97
CA VAL A 397 27.44 0.66 11.75
C VAL A 397 27.22 -0.77 11.22
N GLU A 398 28.26 -1.62 11.28
CA GLU A 398 28.34 -2.95 10.60
C GLU A 398 27.13 -3.89 10.80
N GLN A 399 26.32 -3.71 11.86
CA GLN A 399 25.13 -4.52 12.15
C GLN A 399 23.82 -3.91 11.67
N PHE A 400 23.87 -2.78 10.97
CA PHE A 400 22.73 -1.97 10.55
C PHE A 400 22.98 -1.31 9.18
N ASP A 401 23.66 -2.02 8.27
CA ASP A 401 24.11 -1.49 6.97
C ASP A 401 23.46 -2.21 5.77
N THR A 402 22.49 -3.08 6.03
CA THR A 402 21.65 -3.78 5.04
C THR A 402 20.17 -3.45 5.22
N CYS A 403 19.35 -3.74 4.20
CA CYS A 403 17.92 -3.46 4.26
C CYS A 403 17.22 -4.21 5.41
N ILE A 404 17.54 -5.50 5.58
CA ILE A 404 16.84 -6.39 6.52
C ILE A 404 17.35 -6.31 7.97
N GLU A 405 18.42 -5.55 8.21
CA GLU A 405 18.87 -5.23 9.57
C GLU A 405 18.03 -4.08 10.18
N CYS A 406 17.40 -3.27 9.33
CA CYS A 406 16.55 -2.15 9.73
C CYS A 406 15.05 -2.41 9.47
N HIS A 407 14.72 -3.18 8.45
CA HIS A 407 13.34 -3.48 8.05
C HIS A 407 12.98 -4.95 8.28
N ASP A 408 11.76 -5.20 8.74
CA ASP A 408 11.20 -6.54 8.69
C ASP A 408 10.99 -6.98 7.24
N SER A 409 11.46 -8.18 6.88
CA SER A 409 11.45 -8.65 5.50
C SER A 409 10.04 -8.92 4.95
N HIS A 410 9.03 -9.13 5.81
CA HIS A 410 7.67 -9.47 5.41
C HIS A 410 6.67 -8.37 5.72
N ALA A 411 6.72 -7.78 6.92
CA ALA A 411 5.92 -6.60 7.25
C ALA A 411 6.40 -5.35 6.52
N GLN A 412 7.68 -5.29 6.10
CA GLN A 412 8.30 -4.15 5.41
C GLN A 412 8.31 -2.85 6.24
N GLU A 413 8.06 -2.97 7.54
CA GLU A 413 8.13 -1.88 8.51
C GLU A 413 9.53 -1.79 9.11
N VAL A 414 9.88 -0.61 9.62
CA VAL A 414 11.14 -0.40 10.33
C VAL A 414 11.04 -1.05 11.71
N VAL A 415 12.06 -1.80 12.10
CA VAL A 415 12.15 -2.44 13.42
C VAL A 415 12.59 -1.41 14.46
N VAL A 416 11.66 -0.55 14.90
CA VAL A 416 11.94 0.65 15.72
C VAL A 416 12.78 0.38 16.97
N GLU A 417 12.56 -0.75 17.66
CA GLU A 417 13.24 -1.09 18.91
C GLU A 417 14.78 -1.05 18.78
N VAL A 418 15.32 -1.41 17.61
CA VAL A 418 16.77 -1.42 17.39
C VAL A 418 17.35 -0.02 17.26
N CYS A 419 16.56 0.93 16.75
CA CYS A 419 16.96 2.32 16.56
C CYS A 419 17.15 3.04 17.90
N GLY A 420 16.22 2.82 18.85
CA GLY A 420 16.23 3.45 20.18
C GLY A 420 17.48 3.15 21.03
N ILE A 421 18.21 2.07 20.70
CA ILE A 421 19.47 1.71 21.37
C ILE A 421 20.53 2.81 21.20
N CYS A 422 20.59 3.42 20.02
CA CYS A 422 21.57 4.45 19.68
C CYS A 422 20.95 5.84 19.49
N HIS A 423 19.68 5.92 19.06
CA HIS A 423 18.94 7.15 18.84
C HIS A 423 17.97 7.38 20.00
N GLY A 424 18.46 8.05 21.07
CA GLY A 424 17.79 8.12 22.37
C GLY A 424 16.44 8.86 22.47
N ASN A 425 15.82 9.22 21.34
CA ASN A 425 14.47 9.79 21.25
C ASN A 425 13.56 8.96 20.33
N VAL A 426 13.91 7.71 20.05
CA VAL A 426 13.17 6.83 19.14
C VAL A 426 12.57 5.68 19.94
N ASP A 427 11.28 5.77 20.25
CA ASP A 427 10.52 4.72 20.94
C ASP A 427 9.45 4.10 20.03
N THR A 428 8.94 4.87 19.06
CA THR A 428 7.87 4.50 18.12
C THR A 428 8.24 4.84 16.68
N ALA A 429 7.47 4.35 15.71
CA ALA A 429 7.73 4.63 14.29
C ALA A 429 7.59 6.13 13.99
N GLU A 430 6.68 6.79 14.70
CA GLU A 430 6.44 8.23 14.65
C GLU A 430 7.62 9.05 15.15
N ASP A 431 8.55 8.44 15.89
CA ASP A 431 9.74 9.11 16.39
C ASP A 431 10.93 9.04 15.43
N LEU A 432 10.89 8.16 14.41
CA LEU A 432 11.98 8.01 13.44
C LEU A 432 12.37 9.34 12.77
N PRO A 433 11.43 10.25 12.39
CA PRO A 433 11.77 11.56 11.87
C PRO A 433 12.68 12.38 12.80
N ASN A 434 12.61 12.18 14.12
CA ASN A 434 13.39 12.91 15.12
C ASN A 434 14.87 12.50 15.15
N ILE A 435 15.28 11.50 14.37
CA ILE A 435 16.67 11.07 14.29
C ILE A 435 17.54 12.25 13.81
N ARG A 436 18.52 12.60 14.64
CA ARG A 436 19.53 13.62 14.34
C ARG A 436 20.92 13.05 14.62
N PHE A 437 21.88 13.44 13.80
CA PHE A 437 23.28 13.12 13.98
C PHE A 437 24.05 14.39 14.35
N ASN A 438 24.95 14.31 15.33
CA ASN A 438 25.91 15.38 15.55
C ASN A 438 27.23 15.06 14.83
N GLU A 439 27.87 16.10 14.31
CA GLU A 439 29.22 16.00 13.76
C GLU A 439 30.20 16.40 14.85
N GLU A 440 30.92 15.42 15.40
CA GLU A 440 31.89 15.64 16.47
C GLU A 440 31.31 16.38 17.71
N GLY A 441 30.04 16.13 18.02
CA GLY A 441 29.33 16.79 19.12
C GLY A 441 28.70 18.15 18.76
N VAL A 442 28.73 18.55 17.48
CA VAL A 442 28.11 19.77 16.99
C VAL A 442 26.86 19.44 16.16
N TYR A 443 25.74 20.06 16.51
CA TYR A 443 24.55 20.06 15.66
C TYR A 443 24.68 21.17 14.63
N ILE A 444 24.39 20.84 13.38
CA ILE A 444 24.46 21.78 12.25
C ILE A 444 23.03 22.05 11.80
N ASP A 445 22.72 23.34 11.65
CA ASP A 445 21.51 23.88 11.04
C ASP A 445 21.71 23.84 9.50
N TRP A 446 21.06 22.88 8.84
CA TRP A 446 21.22 22.64 7.42
C TRP A 446 20.30 23.53 6.60
N ASP A 447 19.06 23.72 7.06
CA ASP A 447 18.03 24.50 6.39
C ASP A 447 18.07 26.01 6.70
N GLY A 448 18.83 26.42 7.72
CA GLY A 448 19.08 27.81 8.10
C GLY A 448 17.97 28.46 8.94
N ASP A 449 17.04 27.69 9.51
CA ASP A 449 15.91 28.21 10.28
C ASP A 449 16.27 28.55 11.76
N GLY A 450 17.46 28.13 12.20
CA GLY A 450 17.98 28.31 13.55
C GLY A 450 17.63 27.20 14.56
N ASN A 451 16.98 26.12 14.12
CA ASN A 451 16.53 25.00 14.95
C ASN A 451 17.55 23.85 14.99
N LEU A 452 18.35 23.83 16.05
CA LEU A 452 19.35 22.77 16.26
C LEU A 452 18.78 21.51 16.93
N THR A 453 17.46 21.39 17.08
CA THR A 453 16.82 20.33 17.89
C THR A 453 15.96 19.37 17.12
N GLU A 454 15.57 19.70 15.89
CA GLU A 454 14.72 18.85 15.05
C GLU A 454 15.48 17.70 14.39
N GLY A 455 14.78 16.77 13.77
CA GLY A 455 15.45 15.68 13.08
C GLY A 455 15.98 16.08 11.70
N ILE A 456 16.84 15.24 11.11
CA ILE A 456 17.30 15.46 9.72
C ILE A 456 16.14 15.38 8.72
N HIS A 457 15.05 14.71 9.07
CA HIS A 457 13.80 14.74 8.32
C HIS A 457 13.26 16.17 8.16
N ASP A 458 13.19 16.92 9.25
CA ASP A 458 12.57 18.25 9.25
C ASP A 458 13.43 19.27 8.51
N GLU A 459 14.76 19.18 8.65
CA GLU A 459 15.72 19.96 7.86
C GLU A 459 15.49 19.74 6.35
N ILE A 460 15.31 18.48 5.92
CA ILE A 460 15.01 18.13 4.52
C ILE A 460 13.63 18.65 4.11
N ALA A 461 12.63 18.58 4.99
CA ALA A 461 11.27 19.04 4.73
C ALA A 461 11.24 20.57 4.51
N THR A 462 11.86 21.35 5.40
CA THR A 462 11.97 22.80 5.26
C THR A 462 12.71 23.19 3.98
N MET A 463 13.83 22.54 3.66
CA MET A 463 14.54 22.79 2.40
C MET A 463 13.68 22.44 1.17
N SER A 464 12.85 21.39 1.26
CA SER A 464 11.92 21.00 0.20
C SER A 464 10.79 22.02 0.02
N ASP A 465 10.28 22.59 1.11
CA ASP A 465 9.29 23.68 1.07
C ASP A 465 9.87 24.95 0.44
N VAL A 466 11.11 25.31 0.81
CA VAL A 466 11.83 26.44 0.19
C VAL A 466 12.05 26.17 -1.30
N LEU A 467 12.42 24.94 -1.68
CA LEU A 467 12.61 24.56 -3.07
C LEU A 467 11.30 24.68 -3.86
N TYR A 468 10.18 24.18 -3.32
CA TYR A 468 8.88 24.29 -3.98
C TYR A 468 8.46 25.75 -4.18
N ALA A 469 8.58 26.58 -3.16
CA ALA A 469 8.31 28.00 -3.26
C ALA A 469 9.24 28.69 -4.29
N THR A 470 10.51 28.28 -4.34
CA THR A 470 11.47 28.77 -5.34
C THR A 470 11.08 28.35 -6.75
N MET A 471 10.61 27.11 -6.95
CA MET A 471 10.08 26.64 -8.23
C MET A 471 8.88 27.45 -8.69
N GLN A 472 7.93 27.73 -7.80
CA GLN A 472 6.77 28.57 -8.09
C GLN A 472 7.18 29.99 -8.46
N ALA A 473 8.10 30.59 -7.70
CA ALA A 473 8.62 31.92 -7.97
C ALA A 473 9.40 31.98 -9.30
N TYR A 474 10.21 30.97 -9.61
CA TYR A 474 10.92 30.88 -10.89
C TYR A 474 9.94 30.81 -12.06
N ALA A 475 8.92 29.95 -11.95
CA ALA A 475 7.91 29.78 -12.99
C ALA A 475 7.16 31.08 -13.27
N ALA A 476 6.69 31.77 -12.21
CA ALA A 476 5.97 33.03 -12.32
C ALA A 476 6.82 34.20 -12.88
N ASN A 477 8.15 34.14 -12.77
CA ASN A 477 9.05 35.22 -13.17
C ASN A 477 9.84 34.94 -14.47
N THR A 478 9.64 33.79 -15.10
CA THR A 478 10.34 33.41 -16.33
C THR A 478 9.44 33.61 -17.54
N GLU A 479 9.91 34.38 -18.53
CA GLU A 479 9.13 34.65 -19.75
C GLU A 479 8.84 33.35 -20.53
N GLY A 480 7.57 33.11 -20.84
CA GLY A 480 7.14 31.92 -21.58
C GLY A 480 6.99 30.67 -20.72
N VAL A 481 7.02 30.81 -19.39
CA VAL A 481 6.79 29.74 -18.42
C VAL A 481 5.49 30.03 -17.66
N ASP A 482 4.58 29.06 -17.61
CA ASP A 482 3.35 29.15 -16.83
C ASP A 482 3.63 28.88 -15.34
N SER A 483 2.79 29.40 -14.44
CA SER A 483 2.87 29.06 -13.00
C SER A 483 2.61 27.56 -12.78
N ILE A 484 3.27 27.00 -11.76
CA ILE A 484 3.31 25.55 -11.51
C ILE A 484 2.69 25.20 -10.16
N VAL A 485 1.94 24.09 -10.13
CA VAL A 485 1.49 23.45 -8.89
C VAL A 485 1.81 21.95 -8.90
N TYR A 486 2.21 21.42 -7.74
CA TYR A 486 2.47 20.00 -7.53
C TYR A 486 1.30 19.32 -6.81
N ASN A 487 1.01 18.08 -7.19
CA ASN A 487 0.06 17.19 -6.53
C ASN A 487 0.62 15.76 -6.49
N ALA A 488 0.99 15.30 -5.29
CA ALA A 488 1.63 14.00 -5.10
C ALA A 488 0.76 12.79 -5.48
N GLY A 489 -0.58 12.94 -5.47
CA GLY A 489 -1.55 11.87 -5.68
C GLY A 489 -2.20 11.85 -7.07
N ARG A 490 -1.88 12.80 -7.95
CA ARG A 490 -2.50 12.90 -9.28
C ARG A 490 -1.46 13.00 -10.38
N TYR A 491 -1.38 12.00 -11.25
CA TYR A 491 -0.58 12.08 -12.49
C TYR A 491 -1.07 13.23 -13.40
N PRO A 492 -0.19 14.03 -14.04
CA PRO A 492 1.28 13.90 -14.14
C PRO A 492 2.08 14.62 -13.04
N TYR A 493 1.50 14.77 -11.84
CA TYR A 493 2.03 15.40 -10.62
C TYR A 493 2.22 16.91 -10.69
N PHE A 494 2.61 17.45 -11.83
CA PHE A 494 2.73 18.89 -12.03
C PHE A 494 1.67 19.40 -12.99
N PHE A 495 1.01 20.48 -12.62
CA PHE A 495 -0.09 21.10 -13.34
C PHE A 495 0.15 22.59 -13.52
N ILE A 496 -0.53 23.16 -14.52
CA ILE A 496 -0.58 24.61 -14.72
C ILE A 496 -1.45 25.22 -13.62
N ASP A 497 -0.87 26.13 -12.85
CA ASP A 497 -1.57 27.01 -11.90
C ASP A 497 -2.05 28.24 -12.67
N ALA A 498 -3.21 28.12 -13.32
CA ALA A 498 -3.70 29.14 -14.23
C ALA A 498 -4.10 30.45 -13.51
N ASN A 499 -4.48 30.33 -12.24
CA ASN A 499 -4.96 31.46 -11.44
C ASN A 499 -3.84 32.10 -10.58
N GLY A 500 -2.74 31.39 -10.35
CA GLY A 500 -1.56 31.86 -9.65
C GLY A 500 -1.69 31.84 -8.12
N ASP A 501 -2.58 31.02 -7.56
CA ASP A 501 -2.77 30.89 -6.10
C ASP A 501 -1.92 29.80 -5.45
N GLY A 502 -1.14 29.07 -6.25
CA GLY A 502 -0.26 27.99 -5.81
C GLY A 502 -0.99 26.72 -5.40
N GLN A 503 -2.28 26.59 -5.71
CA GLN A 503 -3.11 25.42 -5.40
C GLN A 503 -3.71 24.84 -6.69
N LEU A 504 -4.07 23.55 -6.66
CA LEU A 504 -4.75 22.91 -7.79
C LEU A 504 -6.26 23.09 -7.61
N GLY A 505 -6.83 24.08 -8.30
CA GLY A 505 -8.26 24.34 -8.31
C GLY A 505 -9.06 23.27 -9.06
N ALA A 506 -10.38 23.21 -8.82
CA ALA A 506 -11.29 22.28 -9.51
C ALA A 506 -11.36 22.51 -11.03
N ASP A 507 -11.12 23.74 -11.47
CA ASP A 507 -11.09 24.15 -12.88
C ASP A 507 -9.67 24.05 -13.49
N GLU A 508 -8.68 23.60 -12.71
CA GLU A 508 -7.29 23.42 -13.13
C GLU A 508 -6.95 21.93 -13.22
N GLY A 509 -6.43 21.52 -14.37
CA GLY A 509 -6.13 20.10 -14.58
C GLY A 509 -5.26 19.78 -15.79
N ASP A 510 -4.83 20.81 -16.52
CA ASP A 510 -3.89 20.64 -17.61
C ASP A 510 -2.50 20.36 -17.03
N GLY A 511 -1.90 19.25 -17.48
CA GLY A 511 -0.54 18.88 -17.09
C GLY A 511 0.46 19.96 -17.48
N TYR A 512 1.48 20.16 -16.65
CA TYR A 512 2.47 21.20 -16.85
C TYR A 512 3.31 20.98 -18.11
N THR A 513 3.44 21.99 -18.97
CA THR A 513 4.02 21.85 -20.32
C THR A 513 5.14 22.83 -20.66
N THR A 514 5.29 23.95 -19.95
CA THR A 514 6.29 24.99 -20.22
C THR A 514 7.59 24.79 -19.45
N TRP A 515 8.06 23.55 -19.38
CA TRP A 515 9.27 23.18 -18.67
C TRP A 515 10.52 23.84 -19.28
N THR A 516 11.33 24.51 -18.46
CA THR A 516 12.73 24.81 -18.79
C THR A 516 13.65 23.71 -18.25
N PRO A 517 14.87 23.53 -18.80
CA PRO A 517 15.84 22.60 -18.23
C PRO A 517 16.13 22.81 -16.74
N ARG A 518 16.23 24.07 -16.29
CA ARG A 518 16.46 24.42 -14.88
C ARG A 518 15.30 23.95 -14.00
N LEU A 519 14.07 24.28 -14.39
CA LEU A 519 12.88 23.90 -13.63
C LEU A 519 12.68 22.37 -13.62
N LEU A 520 13.01 21.68 -14.72
CA LEU A 520 12.91 20.22 -14.80
C LEU A 520 13.88 19.52 -13.84
N ARG A 521 15.13 19.99 -13.71
CA ARG A 521 16.10 19.46 -12.73
C ARG A 521 15.61 19.65 -11.30
N ALA A 522 15.12 20.85 -11.00
CA ALA A 522 14.57 21.17 -9.69
C ALA A 522 13.35 20.32 -9.34
N ALA A 523 12.39 20.21 -10.27
CA ALA A 523 11.21 19.37 -10.07
C ALA A 523 11.55 17.89 -9.93
N TYR A 524 12.57 17.40 -10.65
CA TYR A 524 13.05 16.04 -10.52
C TYR A 524 13.57 15.78 -9.10
N ASN A 525 14.46 16.64 -8.59
CA ASN A 525 15.00 16.51 -7.24
C ASN A 525 13.91 16.70 -6.16
N TYR A 526 13.01 17.66 -6.34
CA TYR A 526 11.88 17.88 -5.43
C TYR A 526 11.01 16.62 -5.32
N GLN A 527 10.56 16.07 -6.44
CA GLN A 527 9.76 14.85 -6.40
C GLN A 527 10.57 13.64 -5.92
N TYR A 528 11.87 13.54 -6.23
CA TYR A 528 12.72 12.46 -5.76
C TYR A 528 12.68 12.34 -4.24
N VAL A 529 12.93 13.46 -3.53
CA VAL A 529 12.95 13.49 -2.07
C VAL A 529 11.59 13.09 -1.49
N LEU A 530 10.49 13.56 -2.09
CA LEU A 530 9.14 13.21 -1.64
C LEU A 530 8.74 11.76 -1.93
N LYS A 531 9.39 11.09 -2.89
CA LYS A 531 9.08 9.71 -3.27
C LYS A 531 9.99 8.68 -2.61
N ASP A 532 10.93 9.11 -1.77
CA ASP A 532 11.64 8.26 -0.82
C ASP A 532 11.39 8.76 0.62
N PRO A 533 10.32 8.29 1.28
CA PRO A 533 9.98 8.73 2.65
C PRO A 533 11.09 8.47 3.67
N GLY A 534 11.97 7.49 3.41
CA GLY A 534 13.10 7.16 4.26
C GLY A 534 14.39 7.92 3.91
N ALA A 535 14.36 8.87 2.96
CA ALA A 535 15.54 9.55 2.44
C ALA A 535 16.44 10.17 3.54
N TYR A 536 15.81 10.66 4.61
CA TYR A 536 16.48 11.25 5.76
C TYR A 536 17.35 10.23 6.53
N ALA A 537 16.94 8.95 6.56
CA ALA A 537 17.67 7.85 7.18
C ALA A 537 18.59 7.14 6.18
N HIS A 538 18.13 6.92 4.94
CA HIS A 538 18.90 6.24 3.90
C HIS A 538 20.19 7.01 3.57
N ASN A 539 20.11 8.32 3.33
CA ASN A 539 21.29 9.16 3.05
C ASN A 539 21.00 10.66 3.24
N GLY A 540 20.59 11.05 4.45
CA GLY A 540 20.13 12.42 4.71
C GLY A 540 21.12 13.53 4.30
N LYS A 541 22.43 13.33 4.52
CA LYS A 541 23.45 14.31 4.12
C LYS A 541 23.58 14.47 2.61
N TYR A 542 23.50 13.37 1.85
CA TYR A 542 23.47 13.42 0.40
C TYR A 542 22.25 14.21 -0.09
N VAL A 543 21.08 13.96 0.51
CA VAL A 543 19.83 14.65 0.16
C VAL A 543 19.92 16.15 0.45
N VAL A 544 20.49 16.55 1.59
CA VAL A 544 20.75 17.96 1.92
C VAL A 544 21.71 18.60 0.89
N GLN A 545 22.79 17.92 0.46
CA GLN A 545 23.67 18.44 -0.59
C GLN A 545 22.92 18.70 -1.90
N VAL A 546 22.02 17.79 -2.28
CA VAL A 546 21.21 17.88 -3.49
C VAL A 546 20.23 19.04 -3.42
N LEU A 547 19.49 19.17 -2.31
CA LEU A 547 18.54 20.27 -2.11
C LEU A 547 19.24 21.62 -2.09
N TYR A 548 20.38 21.72 -1.37
CA TYR A 548 21.19 22.94 -1.32
C TYR A 548 21.63 23.37 -2.73
N ASP A 549 22.20 22.45 -3.51
CA ASP A 549 22.70 22.77 -4.85
C ASP A 549 21.56 23.06 -5.83
N THR A 550 20.40 22.43 -5.65
CA THR A 550 19.18 22.74 -6.41
C THR A 550 18.73 24.17 -6.15
N LEU A 551 18.67 24.58 -4.89
CA LEU A 551 18.34 25.95 -4.48
C LEU A 551 19.33 26.97 -5.06
N VAL A 552 20.63 26.67 -5.00
CA VAL A 552 21.67 27.52 -5.61
C VAL A 552 21.48 27.66 -7.12
N ASP A 553 21.23 26.56 -7.84
CA ASP A 553 20.97 26.61 -9.29
C ASP A 553 19.69 27.40 -9.60
N MET A 554 18.65 27.32 -8.77
CA MET A 554 17.45 28.12 -8.94
C MET A 554 17.61 29.60 -8.55
N GLY A 555 18.75 29.98 -7.97
CA GLY A 555 19.03 31.35 -7.55
C GLY A 555 18.35 31.74 -6.24
N ALA A 556 18.00 30.78 -5.40
CA ALA A 556 17.49 31.02 -4.05
C ALA A 556 18.58 31.63 -3.15
N ASP A 557 18.14 32.37 -2.13
CA ASP A 557 19.04 32.84 -1.07
C ASP A 557 19.26 31.71 -0.06
N VAL A 558 20.44 31.10 -0.13
CA VAL A 558 20.88 30.05 0.79
C VAL A 558 21.69 30.61 1.96
N THR A 559 21.61 31.92 2.23
CA THR A 559 22.27 32.53 3.39
C THR A 559 21.68 31.96 4.68
N GLY A 560 22.53 31.29 5.47
CA GLY A 560 22.12 30.65 6.73
C GLY A 560 22.06 29.13 6.63
N MET A 561 21.78 28.60 5.43
CA MET A 561 21.84 27.17 5.15
C MET A 561 23.29 26.65 5.15
N SER A 562 23.44 25.40 5.57
CA SER A 562 24.72 24.69 5.53
C SER A 562 24.68 23.60 4.48
N ARG A 563 25.76 23.44 3.72
CA ARG A 563 25.94 22.31 2.79
C ARG A 563 26.90 21.29 3.43
N PRO A 564 26.50 20.02 3.57
CA PRO A 564 27.40 18.98 4.10
C PRO A 564 28.70 18.89 3.30
N GLU A 565 29.83 18.86 3.99
CA GLU A 565 31.16 18.74 3.39
C GLU A 565 31.62 17.27 3.37
N LEU A 566 32.27 16.86 2.28
CA LEU A 566 32.93 15.55 2.24
C LEU A 566 34.13 15.54 3.20
N PRO A 567 34.41 14.42 3.87
CA PRO A 567 35.63 14.28 4.65
C PRO A 567 36.84 14.62 3.77
N ALA A 568 37.77 15.41 4.31
CA ALA A 568 39.03 15.64 3.63
C ALA A 568 39.71 14.29 3.39
N GLU A 569 40.14 14.00 2.15
CA GLU A 569 40.90 12.78 1.88
C GLU A 569 42.06 12.68 2.88
N PRO A 570 42.30 11.50 3.48
CA PRO A 570 43.46 11.34 4.35
C PRO A 570 44.70 11.71 3.54
N ALA A 571 45.48 12.66 4.05
CA ALA A 571 46.70 13.10 3.39
C ALA A 571 47.58 11.87 3.06
N PRO A 572 48.11 11.77 1.83
CA PRO A 572 48.79 10.56 1.33
C PRO A 572 50.02 10.15 2.13
#